data_AF-A0A5C8Z9A5-F1
#
_entry.id   AF-A0A5C8Z9A5-F1
#
_cell.length_a   1.000
_cell.length_b   1.000
_cell.length_c   1.000
_cell.angle_alpha   90.00
_cell.angle_beta   90.00
_cell.angle_gamma   90.00
#
_symmetry.space_group_name_H-M   'P 1'
#
loop_
_entity.id
_entity.type
_entity.pdbx_description
1 polymer ?
#
loop_
_entity_poly.entity_id
_entity_poly.type
_entity_poly.pdbx_seq_one_letter_code
_entity_poly.pdbx_strand_id
1 'polypeptide(L)'
;MREIVIKNIKDRFGVLSELASSLTEVQFISKLDVPKYKTIEDHLWCIVGARESYFKALAAGKWQGFSCSLADGSDKLSYELALRQTQERFDRVLSNVLWNESTENILASLYEHETMHEGQIIRLIYGLGLEMPQSSKWA
;
A
#
# COMPACT_ATOMS: atom_id res chain seq x y z
N MET A 1 -16.60 -1.33 -10.95
CA MET A 1 -15.27 -1.90 -10.61
C MET A 1 -14.58 -2.68 -11.74
N ARG A 2 -15.28 -3.54 -12.52
CA ARG A 2 -14.64 -4.36 -13.59
C ARG A 2 -13.73 -3.55 -14.52
N GLU A 3 -14.23 -2.44 -15.05
CA GLU A 3 -13.49 -1.61 -16.00
C GLU A 3 -12.25 -0.95 -15.37
N ILE A 4 -12.36 -0.50 -14.12
CA ILE A 4 -11.23 0.06 -13.36
C ILE A 4 -10.13 -0.98 -13.18
N VAL A 5 -10.48 -2.20 -12.79
CA VAL A 5 -9.50 -3.29 -12.64
C VAL A 5 -8.81 -3.61 -13.97
N ILE A 6 -9.57 -3.75 -15.05
CA ILE A 6 -9.01 -4.02 -16.39
C ILE A 6 -8.07 -2.88 -16.82
N LYS A 7 -8.50 -1.62 -16.64
CA LYS A 7 -7.69 -0.46 -16.95
C LYS A 7 -6.39 -0.46 -16.15
N ASN A 8 -6.46 -0.60 -14.83
CA ASN A 8 -5.28 -0.56 -13.97
C ASN A 8 -4.28 -1.66 -14.31
N ILE A 9 -4.75 -2.89 -14.58
CA ILE A 9 -3.89 -3.99 -15.03
C ILE A 9 -3.19 -3.64 -16.35
N LYS A 10 -3.92 -3.12 -17.34
CA LYS A 10 -3.33 -2.70 -18.63
C LYS A 10 -2.29 -1.59 -18.45
N ASP A 11 -2.58 -0.62 -17.60
CA ASP A 11 -1.64 0.46 -17.27
C ASP A 11 -0.36 -0.11 -16.63
N ARG A 12 -0.47 -1.11 -15.75
CA ARG A 12 0.70 -1.82 -15.18
C ARG A 12 1.48 -2.60 -16.24
N PHE A 13 0.81 -3.30 -17.16
CA PHE A 13 1.49 -3.99 -18.26
C PHE A 13 2.30 -3.01 -19.12
N GLY A 14 1.73 -1.84 -19.41
CA GLY A 14 2.43 -0.77 -20.12
C GLY A 14 3.69 -0.34 -19.39
N VAL A 15 3.57 0.03 -18.11
CA VAL A 15 4.71 0.49 -17.31
C VAL A 15 5.81 -0.56 -17.19
N LEU A 16 5.47 -1.83 -16.98
CA LEU A 16 6.48 -2.89 -16.86
C LEU A 16 7.17 -3.19 -18.21
N SER A 17 6.43 -3.07 -19.32
CA SER A 17 7.02 -3.21 -20.67
C SER A 17 7.97 -2.05 -20.96
N GLU A 18 7.58 -0.82 -20.62
CA GLU A 18 8.42 0.37 -20.74
C GLU A 18 9.69 0.23 -19.89
N LEU A 19 9.55 -0.15 -18.61
CA LEU A 19 10.69 -0.42 -17.73
C LEU A 19 11.66 -1.43 -18.36
N ALA A 20 11.19 -2.59 -18.79
CA ALA A 20 12.04 -3.61 -19.39
C ALA A 20 12.79 -3.10 -20.63
N SER A 21 12.12 -2.32 -21.48
CA SER A 21 12.74 -1.73 -22.67
C SER A 21 13.71 -0.59 -22.38
N SER A 22 13.57 0.08 -21.23
CA SER A 22 14.41 1.21 -20.82
C SER A 22 15.76 0.81 -20.21
N LEU A 23 15.91 -0.45 -19.79
CA LEU A 23 17.11 -0.94 -19.11
C LEU A 23 18.15 -1.44 -20.13
N THR A 24 19.41 -1.12 -19.88
CA THR A 24 20.54 -1.77 -20.56
C THR A 24 20.72 -3.22 -20.08
N GLU A 25 21.44 -4.05 -20.85
CA GLU A 25 21.74 -5.43 -20.46
C GLU A 25 22.44 -5.52 -19.09
N VAL A 26 23.37 -4.60 -18.80
CA VAL A 26 24.07 -4.53 -17.51
C VAL A 26 23.10 -4.21 -16.36
N GLN A 27 22.19 -3.25 -16.57
CA GLN A 27 21.19 -2.88 -15.56
C GLN A 27 20.18 -4.01 -15.33
N PHE A 28 19.78 -4.74 -16.37
CA PHE A 28 18.79 -5.82 -16.29
C PHE A 28 19.21 -6.95 -15.34
N ILE A 29 20.53 -7.24 -15.26
CA ILE A 29 21.08 -8.30 -14.39
C ILE A 29 21.61 -7.77 -13.05
N SER A 30 21.57 -6.45 -12.84
CA SER A 30 22.14 -5.83 -11.64
C SER A 30 21.39 -6.25 -10.39
N LYS A 31 22.14 -6.46 -9.29
CA LYS A 31 21.58 -6.67 -7.95
C LYS A 31 21.86 -5.44 -7.11
N LEU A 32 20.87 -5.02 -6.34
CA LEU A 32 21.04 -3.94 -5.38
C LEU A 32 21.87 -4.46 -4.20
N ASP A 33 23.02 -3.82 -3.92
CA ASP A 33 23.78 -3.99 -2.69
C ASP A 33 23.32 -2.92 -1.70
N VAL A 34 22.60 -3.32 -0.65
CA VAL A 34 21.71 -2.39 0.07
C VAL A 34 22.08 -2.31 1.56
N PRO A 35 22.66 -1.17 2.00
CA PRO A 35 23.00 -0.93 3.41
C PRO A 35 21.86 -0.30 4.23
N LYS A 36 20.77 0.17 3.59
CA LYS A 36 19.60 0.79 4.25
C LYS A 36 18.31 0.34 3.59
N TYR A 37 17.33 -0.04 4.40
CA TYR A 37 15.96 -0.32 3.99
C TYR A 37 15.00 0.49 4.86
N LYS A 38 13.79 0.70 4.36
CA LYS A 38 12.67 1.03 5.26
C LYS A 38 12.57 -0.07 6.31
N THR A 39 12.42 0.33 7.56
CA THR A 39 12.10 -0.58 8.64
C THR A 39 10.67 -1.09 8.48
N ILE A 40 10.32 -2.15 9.22
CA ILE A 40 8.92 -2.60 9.29
C ILE A 40 8.03 -1.44 9.78
N GLU A 41 8.52 -0.65 10.75
CA GLU A 41 7.86 0.54 11.27
C GLU A 41 7.55 1.57 10.17
N ASP A 42 8.52 1.89 9.30
CA ASP A 42 8.33 2.82 8.19
C ASP A 42 7.22 2.36 7.23
N HIS A 43 7.15 1.06 6.98
CA HIS A 43 6.09 0.49 6.14
C HIS A 43 4.71 0.57 6.82
N LEU A 44 4.63 0.22 8.11
CA LEU A 44 3.38 0.30 8.86
C LEU A 44 2.90 1.75 8.99
N TRP A 45 3.80 2.71 9.14
CA TRP A 45 3.47 4.13 9.16
C TRP A 45 2.85 4.59 7.84
N CYS A 46 3.44 4.18 6.71
CA CYS A 46 2.87 4.44 5.38
C CYS A 46 1.47 3.80 5.23
N ILE A 47 1.27 2.56 5.68
CA ILE A 47 -0.01 1.87 5.61
C ILE A 47 -1.08 2.59 6.42
N VAL A 48 -0.81 2.91 7.68
CA VAL A 48 -1.76 3.64 8.55
C VAL A 48 -2.10 5.00 7.94
N GLY A 49 -1.08 5.77 7.54
CA GLY A 49 -1.29 7.08 6.95
C GLY A 49 -2.07 7.03 5.64
N ALA A 50 -1.80 6.03 4.79
CA ALA A 50 -2.57 5.83 3.58
C ALA A 50 -4.05 5.52 3.89
N ARG A 51 -4.35 4.55 4.77
CA ARG A 51 -5.74 4.24 5.16
C ARG A 51 -6.48 5.49 5.62
N GLU A 52 -5.90 6.26 6.53
CA GLU A 52 -6.51 7.49 7.04
C GLU A 52 -6.73 8.56 5.95
N SER A 53 -5.75 8.70 5.05
CA SER A 53 -5.82 9.64 3.93
C SER A 53 -6.88 9.23 2.90
N TYR A 54 -6.94 7.94 2.56
CA TYR A 54 -7.94 7.38 1.67
C TYR A 54 -9.34 7.43 2.29
N PHE A 55 -9.49 7.30 3.61
CA PHE A 55 -10.79 7.49 4.27
C PHE A 55 -11.29 8.93 4.15
N LYS A 56 -10.40 9.92 4.27
CA LYS A 56 -10.73 11.33 3.98
C LYS A 56 -11.09 11.50 2.50
N ALA A 57 -10.35 10.85 1.60
CA ALA A 57 -10.62 10.93 0.17
C ALA A 57 -11.97 10.33 -0.22
N LEU A 58 -12.35 9.19 0.39
CA LEU A 58 -13.66 8.55 0.21
C LEU A 58 -14.79 9.49 0.63
N ALA A 59 -14.67 10.13 1.80
CA ALA A 59 -15.68 11.08 2.27
C ALA A 59 -15.79 12.34 1.38
N ALA A 60 -14.66 12.81 0.82
CA ALA A 60 -14.62 13.99 -0.04
C ALA A 60 -14.86 13.70 -1.53
N GLY A 61 -14.90 12.42 -1.94
CA GLY A 61 -14.95 11.99 -3.34
C GLY A 61 -13.72 12.33 -4.18
N LYS A 62 -12.58 12.67 -3.56
CA LYS A 62 -11.30 13.00 -4.22
C LYS A 62 -10.15 13.01 -3.22
N TRP A 63 -8.90 12.86 -3.68
CA TRP A 63 -7.72 12.93 -2.82
C TRP A 63 -7.64 14.25 -2.02
N GLN A 64 -7.26 14.17 -0.74
CA GLN A 64 -7.22 15.30 0.20
C GLN A 64 -5.84 15.51 0.84
N GLY A 65 -4.79 14.91 0.27
CA GLY A 65 -3.45 14.94 0.85
C GLY A 65 -3.20 13.82 1.85
N PHE A 66 -1.92 13.62 2.17
CA PHE A 66 -1.48 12.61 3.11
C PHE A 66 -1.66 13.07 4.56
N SER A 67 -2.05 12.15 5.44
CA SER A 67 -2.30 12.36 6.85
C SER A 67 -2.03 11.05 7.59
N CYS A 68 -1.29 11.10 8.70
CA CYS A 68 -1.06 9.95 9.57
C CYS A 68 -1.20 10.40 11.03
N SER A 69 -1.93 9.65 11.83
CA SER A 69 -2.09 9.87 13.28
C SER A 69 -0.84 9.49 14.08
N LEU A 70 0.04 8.66 13.51
CA LEU A 70 1.29 8.24 14.13
C LEU A 70 2.40 9.28 13.87
N ALA A 71 3.14 9.61 14.92
CA ALA A 71 4.30 10.50 14.87
C ALA A 71 5.62 9.70 14.84
N ASP A 72 6.72 10.38 14.53
CA ASP A 72 8.07 9.81 14.64
C ASP A 72 8.35 9.36 16.08
N GLY A 73 8.90 8.15 16.23
CA GLY A 73 9.14 7.53 17.54
C GLY A 73 7.89 6.99 18.27
N SER A 74 6.77 6.78 17.56
CA SER A 74 5.60 6.09 18.13
C SER A 74 5.97 4.67 18.55
N ASP A 75 5.44 4.19 19.68
CA ASP A 75 5.74 2.85 20.16
C ASP A 75 4.96 1.76 19.38
N LYS A 76 5.41 0.50 19.49
CA LYS A 76 4.78 -0.64 18.82
C LYS A 76 3.28 -0.76 19.12
N LEU A 77 2.87 -0.49 20.36
CA LEU A 77 1.45 -0.57 20.76
C LEU A 77 0.59 0.46 20.03
N SER A 78 1.14 1.65 19.77
CA SER A 78 0.48 2.69 18.99
C SER A 78 0.23 2.24 17.55
N TYR A 79 1.19 1.55 16.92
CA TYR A 79 1.01 0.96 15.59
C TYR A 79 -0.07 -0.12 15.58
N GLU A 80 -0.04 -1.07 16.52
CA GLU A 80 -1.05 -2.12 16.65
C GLU A 80 -2.46 -1.53 16.83
N LEU A 81 -2.57 -0.51 17.68
CA LEU A 81 -3.81 0.21 17.92
C LEU A 81 -4.32 0.90 16.65
N ALA A 82 -3.46 1.65 15.95
CA ALA A 82 -3.84 2.40 14.75
C ALA A 82 -4.25 1.47 13.58
N LEU A 83 -3.56 0.34 13.40
CA LEU A 83 -3.93 -0.67 12.40
C LEU A 83 -5.32 -1.25 12.69
N ARG A 84 -5.60 -1.59 13.95
CA ARG A 84 -6.91 -2.09 14.36
C ARG A 84 -8.00 -1.02 14.21
N GLN A 85 -7.74 0.20 14.63
CA GLN A 85 -8.69 1.32 14.52
C GLN A 85 -9.03 1.64 13.06
N THR A 86 -8.03 1.66 12.17
CA THR A 86 -8.28 1.89 10.74
C THR A 86 -9.10 0.76 10.12
N GLN A 87 -8.85 -0.50 10.51
CA GLN A 87 -9.66 -1.64 10.10
C GLN A 87 -11.11 -1.52 10.59
N GLU A 88 -11.34 -1.30 11.89
CA GLU A 88 -12.68 -1.15 12.48
C GLU A 88 -13.46 0.05 11.91
N ARG A 89 -12.75 1.10 11.47
CA ARG A 89 -13.35 2.30 10.90
C ARG A 89 -13.75 2.13 9.44
N PHE A 90 -13.14 1.20 8.70
CA PHE A 90 -13.33 1.08 7.26
C PHE A 90 -14.79 0.90 6.85
N ASP A 91 -15.50 -0.04 7.47
CA ASP A 91 -16.91 -0.31 7.17
C ASP A 91 -17.80 0.91 7.43
N ARG A 92 -17.52 1.65 8.52
CA ARG A 92 -18.22 2.91 8.85
C ARG A 92 -17.94 4.01 7.83
N VAL A 93 -16.74 4.07 7.26
CA VAL A 93 -16.44 5.04 6.20
C VAL A 93 -17.21 4.66 4.94
N LEU A 94 -17.15 3.39 4.53
CA LEU A 94 -17.85 2.90 3.34
C LEU A 94 -19.36 3.08 3.42
N SER A 95 -19.98 2.83 4.57
CA SER A 95 -21.44 2.96 4.73
C SER A 95 -21.97 4.38 4.52
N ASN A 96 -21.10 5.40 4.62
CA ASN A 96 -21.46 6.81 4.48
C ASN A 96 -21.10 7.40 3.10
N VAL A 97 -20.52 6.60 2.18
CA VAL A 97 -20.04 7.06 0.88
C VAL A 97 -21.06 6.70 -0.20
N LEU A 98 -21.36 7.66 -1.08
CA LEU A 98 -22.15 7.39 -2.28
C LEU A 98 -21.32 6.57 -3.28
N TRP A 99 -21.78 5.37 -3.61
CA TRP A 99 -21.08 4.53 -4.57
C TRP A 99 -21.11 5.11 -5.98
N ASN A 100 -19.93 5.44 -6.50
CA ASN A 100 -19.73 5.99 -7.84
C ASN A 100 -18.31 5.65 -8.33
N GLU A 101 -18.00 6.03 -9.57
CA GLU A 101 -16.70 5.76 -10.18
C GLU A 101 -15.51 6.34 -9.37
N SER A 102 -15.67 7.52 -8.77
CA SER A 102 -14.61 8.10 -7.92
C SER A 102 -14.33 7.22 -6.70
N THR A 103 -15.38 6.74 -6.03
CA THR A 103 -15.26 5.81 -4.91
C THR A 103 -14.52 4.53 -5.31
N GLU A 104 -14.90 3.94 -6.45
CA GLU A 104 -14.25 2.73 -6.95
C GLU A 104 -12.77 2.96 -7.28
N ASN A 105 -12.42 4.11 -7.89
CA ASN A 105 -11.03 4.46 -8.19
C ASN A 105 -10.19 4.68 -6.92
N ILE A 106 -10.76 5.34 -5.91
CA ILE A 106 -10.11 5.58 -4.61
C ILE A 106 -9.87 4.24 -3.90
N LEU A 107 -10.84 3.32 -3.91
CA LEU A 107 -10.70 1.98 -3.34
C LEU A 107 -9.68 1.13 -4.09
N ALA A 108 -9.69 1.15 -5.41
CA ALA A 108 -8.69 0.45 -6.23
C ALA A 108 -7.27 0.94 -5.92
N SER A 109 -7.11 2.26 -5.75
CA SER A 109 -5.82 2.87 -5.41
C SER A 109 -5.36 2.47 -4.00
N LEU A 110 -6.26 2.44 -3.00
CA LEU A 110 -5.93 1.96 -1.65
C LEU A 110 -5.53 0.47 -1.67
N TYR A 111 -6.24 -0.36 -2.42
CA TYR A 111 -5.92 -1.79 -2.57
C TYR A 111 -4.52 -2.01 -3.19
N GLU A 112 -4.20 -1.27 -4.25
CA GLU A 112 -2.88 -1.32 -4.89
C GLU A 112 -1.77 -0.90 -3.93
N HIS A 113 -2.01 0.16 -3.14
CA HIS A 113 -1.07 0.62 -2.12
C HIS A 113 -0.80 -0.45 -1.05
N GLU A 114 -1.84 -1.06 -0.47
CA GLU A 114 -1.70 -2.14 0.52
C GLU A 114 -0.89 -3.32 -0.04
N THR A 115 -1.23 -3.77 -1.25
CA THR A 115 -0.57 -4.92 -1.90
C THR A 115 0.90 -4.62 -2.22
N MET A 116 1.21 -3.40 -2.68
CA MET A 116 2.59 -2.99 -2.96
C MET A 116 3.45 -3.00 -1.70
N HIS A 117 2.92 -2.51 -0.58
CA HIS A 117 3.64 -2.55 0.69
C HIS A 117 3.75 -3.97 1.26
N GLU A 118 2.73 -4.81 1.13
CA GLU A 118 2.82 -6.22 1.54
C GLU A 118 3.99 -6.91 0.81
N GLY A 119 4.12 -6.74 -0.51
CA GLY A 119 5.23 -7.29 -1.29
C GLY A 119 6.62 -6.82 -0.82
N GLN A 120 6.75 -5.55 -0.42
CA GLN A 120 7.99 -5.00 0.12
C GLN A 120 8.30 -5.57 1.52
N ILE A 121 7.29 -5.68 2.37
CA ILE A 121 7.40 -6.25 3.72
C ILE A 121 7.81 -7.72 3.66
N ILE A 122 7.25 -8.52 2.74
CA ILE A 122 7.62 -9.94 2.57
C ILE A 122 9.12 -10.09 2.36
N ARG A 123 9.69 -9.29 1.43
CA ARG A 123 11.13 -9.32 1.16
C ARG A 123 11.95 -8.92 2.39
N LEU A 124 11.48 -7.92 3.15
CA LEU A 124 12.13 -7.48 4.38
C LEU A 124 12.09 -8.55 5.48
N ILE A 125 10.92 -9.16 5.72
CA ILE A 125 10.71 -10.22 6.70
C ILE A 125 11.65 -11.41 6.41
N TYR A 126 11.67 -11.90 5.16
CA TYR A 126 12.58 -12.98 4.80
C TYR A 126 14.05 -12.56 4.83
N GLY A 127 14.37 -11.31 4.45
CA GLY A 127 15.73 -10.78 4.57
C GLY A 127 16.24 -10.69 6.01
N LEU A 128 15.34 -10.57 6.99
CA LEU A 128 15.64 -10.57 8.41
C LEU A 128 15.59 -11.97 9.04
N GLY A 129 15.32 -13.03 8.27
CA GLY A 129 15.17 -14.39 8.78
C GLY A 129 13.91 -14.61 9.62
N LEU A 130 12.90 -13.77 9.45
CA LEU A 130 11.61 -13.84 10.13
C LEU A 130 10.59 -14.60 9.28
N GLU A 131 9.51 -15.06 9.91
CA GLU A 131 8.40 -15.75 9.25
C GLU A 131 7.25 -14.79 8.98
N MET A 132 6.62 -14.93 7.80
CA MET A 132 5.40 -14.22 7.46
C MET A 132 4.18 -14.86 8.15
N PRO A 133 3.13 -14.07 8.47
CA PRO A 133 1.87 -14.62 8.96
C PRO A 133 1.22 -15.58 7.95
N GLN A 134 0.70 -16.72 8.43
CA GLN A 134 0.02 -17.74 7.63
C GLN A 134 -1.20 -17.22 6.84
N SER A 135 -1.76 -16.08 7.25
CA SER A 135 -2.87 -15.43 6.56
C SER A 135 -2.46 -14.67 5.30
N SER A 136 -1.16 -14.42 5.07
CA SER A 136 -0.72 -13.75 3.85
C SER A 136 -0.89 -14.68 2.66
N LYS A 137 -1.39 -14.13 1.54
CA LYS A 137 -1.62 -14.89 0.31
C LYS A 137 -0.32 -15.17 -0.47
N TRP A 138 0.77 -14.52 -0.08
CA TRP A 138 2.03 -14.47 -0.81
C TRP A 138 3.21 -15.02 0.01
N ALA A 139 2.93 -15.48 1.22
CA ALA A 139 3.89 -16.06 2.15
C ALA A 139 4.11 -17.55 1.89
#